data_AF-A0A643CK25-F1
#
_entry.id   AF-A0A643CK25-F1
#
_cell.length_a   1.000
_cell.length_b   1.000
_cell.length_c   1.000
_cell.angle_alpha   90.00
_cell.angle_beta   90.00
_cell.angle_gamma   90.00
#
_symmetry.space_group_name_H-M   'P 1'
#
loop_
_entity.id
_entity.type
_entity.pdbx_description
1 polymer ?
#
loop_
_entity_poly.entity_id
_entity_poly.type
_entity_poly.pdbx_seq_one_letter_code
_entity_poly.pdbx_strand_id
1 'polypeptide(L)'
;MACPMVAMVEHINTKCPSLEFVVLMTIGSFGHDLSQGPDPDFQVLLPLREELCRKLSIPTNRVEPNMGLSVDFQHTIEVGSADVRIGSTISGE
;
A
#
# COMPACT_ATOMS: atom_id res chain seq x y z
N MET A 1 -6.89 1.58 -22.29
CA MET A 1 -5.46 1.79 -21.93
C MET A 1 -5.16 0.86 -20.76
N ALA A 2 -4.18 -0.04 -20.88
CA ALA A 2 -3.85 -0.95 -19.77
C ALA A 2 -3.29 -0.13 -18.59
N CYS A 3 -3.73 -0.41 -17.36
CA CYS A 3 -3.21 0.24 -16.17
C CYS A 3 -1.74 -0.19 -15.99
N PRO A 4 -0.75 0.73 -15.94
CA PRO A 4 0.67 0.36 -15.85
C PRO A 4 0.99 -0.57 -14.66
N MET A 5 0.32 -0.36 -13.54
CA MET A 5 0.46 -1.18 -12.33
C MET A 5 -0.01 -2.62 -12.56
N VAL A 6 -1.13 -2.83 -13.26
CA VAL A 6 -1.64 -4.17 -13.59
C VAL A 6 -0.68 -4.91 -14.52
N ALA A 7 -0.17 -4.23 -15.55
CA ALA A 7 0.80 -4.81 -16.48
C ALA A 7 2.11 -5.22 -15.77
N MET A 8 2.56 -4.43 -14.80
CA MET A 8 3.75 -4.76 -14.01
C MET A 8 3.53 -6.01 -13.14
N VAL A 9 2.41 -6.09 -12.42
CA VAL A 9 2.11 -7.24 -11.55
C VAL A 9 1.88 -8.51 -12.37
N GLU A 10 1.21 -8.40 -13.53
CA GLU A 10 1.08 -9.50 -14.47
C GLU A 10 2.45 -9.98 -14.97
N HIS A 11 3.37 -9.06 -15.27
CA HIS A 11 4.74 -9.41 -15.64
C HIS A 11 5.46 -10.15 -14.52
N ILE A 12 5.40 -9.66 -13.27
CA ILE A 12 6.00 -10.32 -12.11
C ILE A 12 5.46 -11.75 -11.98
N ASN A 13 4.14 -11.91 -11.97
CA ASN A 13 3.49 -13.21 -11.77
C ASN A 13 3.73 -14.22 -12.91
N THR A 14 3.96 -13.76 -14.14
CA THR A 14 4.08 -14.65 -15.32
C THR A 14 5.50 -14.81 -15.84
N LYS A 15 6.42 -13.89 -15.54
CA LYS A 15 7.79 -13.85 -16.08
C LYS A 15 8.88 -13.91 -15.02
N CYS A 16 8.56 -13.71 -13.74
CA CYS A 16 9.54 -13.71 -12.65
C CYS A 16 9.27 -14.87 -11.67
N PRO A 17 9.70 -16.12 -11.97
CA PRO A 17 9.35 -17.29 -11.16
C PRO A 17 9.95 -17.27 -9.75
N SER A 18 10.97 -16.44 -9.50
CA SER A 18 11.59 -16.27 -8.18
C SER A 18 10.98 -15.11 -7.37
N LEU A 19 9.96 -14.42 -7.90
CA LEU A 19 9.29 -13.31 -7.24
C LEU A 19 7.83 -13.65 -6.98
N GLU A 20 7.33 -13.24 -5.83
CA GLU A 20 5.92 -13.29 -5.48
C GLU A 20 5.43 -11.86 -5.23
N PHE A 21 4.38 -11.45 -5.92
CA PHE A 21 3.73 -10.18 -5.64
C PHE A 21 2.76 -10.33 -4.47
N VAL A 22 3.07 -9.69 -3.34
CA VAL A 22 2.31 -9.81 -2.09
C VAL A 22 1.82 -8.49 -1.50
N VAL A 23 2.35 -7.35 -1.95
CA VAL A 23 2.13 -6.06 -1.28
C VAL A 23 1.97 -4.92 -2.26
N LEU A 24 1.08 -3.97 -1.94
CA LEU A 24 1.02 -2.65 -2.56
C LEU A 24 1.40 -1.62 -1.50
N MET A 25 2.44 -0.84 -1.78
CA MET A 25 3.03 0.09 -0.82
C MET A 25 2.95 1.53 -1.29
N THR A 26 2.70 2.45 -0.36
CA THR A 26 2.80 3.89 -0.60
C THR A 26 3.46 4.62 0.57
N ILE A 27 4.10 5.74 0.26
CA ILE A 27 4.55 6.73 1.23
C ILE A 27 3.65 7.95 1.07
N GLY A 28 2.95 8.33 2.13
CA GLY A 28 2.09 9.51 2.14
C GLY A 28 2.90 10.79 1.99
N SER A 29 2.29 11.80 1.37
CA SER A 29 2.90 13.12 1.24
C SER A 29 3.00 13.80 2.59
N PHE A 30 4.05 14.60 2.79
CA PHE A 30 4.19 15.38 4.01
C PHE A 30 3.13 16.49 4.09
N GLY A 31 2.68 16.78 5.31
CA GLY A 31 1.89 17.98 5.62
C GLY A 31 0.38 17.80 5.56
N HIS A 32 -0.12 16.56 5.45
CA HIS A 32 -1.55 16.28 5.65
C HIS A 32 -1.93 16.48 7.13
N ASP A 33 -3.00 17.22 7.37
CA ASP A 33 -3.56 17.39 8.71
C ASP A 33 -4.52 16.22 9.01
N LEU A 34 -4.00 15.22 9.75
CA LEU A 34 -4.77 14.04 10.14
C LEU A 34 -5.95 14.36 11.06
N SER A 35 -6.04 15.58 11.63
CA SER A 35 -7.24 16.02 12.36
C SER A 35 -8.44 16.25 11.44
N GLN A 36 -8.21 16.49 10.15
CA GLN A 36 -9.26 16.70 9.14
C GLN A 36 -9.77 15.40 8.52
N GLY A 37 -9.25 14.26 8.97
CA GLY A 37 -9.62 12.94 8.47
C GLY A 37 -8.40 12.19 7.95
N PRO A 38 -8.64 11.06 7.26
CA PRO A 38 -7.55 10.20 6.86
C PRO A 38 -6.74 10.76 5.70
N ASP A 39 -5.44 10.48 5.73
CA ASP A 39 -4.53 10.85 4.65
C ASP A 39 -5.09 10.39 3.28
N PRO A 40 -5.30 11.32 2.33
CA PRO A 40 -5.90 11.00 1.05
C PRO A 40 -5.04 10.03 0.23
N ASP A 41 -3.73 10.00 0.41
CA ASP A 41 -2.82 9.11 -0.32
C ASP A 41 -3.07 7.65 0.08
N PHE A 42 -3.37 7.41 1.36
CA PHE A 42 -3.75 6.09 1.88
C PHE A 42 -5.15 5.69 1.43
N GLN A 43 -6.08 6.65 1.35
CA GLN A 43 -7.43 6.38 0.84
C GLN A 43 -7.43 6.00 -0.65
N VAL A 44 -6.47 6.48 -1.43
CA VAL A 44 -6.30 6.09 -2.84
C VAL A 44 -5.70 4.69 -2.99
N LEU A 45 -4.86 4.23 -2.06
CA LEU A 45 -4.22 2.92 -2.12
C LEU A 45 -5.23 1.76 -2.09
N LEU A 46 -6.28 1.88 -1.27
CA LEU A 46 -7.29 0.84 -1.07
C LEU A 46 -8.07 0.49 -2.36
N PRO A 47 -8.72 1.45 -3.07
CA PRO A 47 -9.42 1.16 -4.32
C PRO A 47 -8.46 0.73 -5.44
N LEU A 48 -7.21 1.21 -5.44
CA LEU A 48 -6.20 0.75 -6.40
C LEU A 48 -5.86 -0.74 -6.21
N ARG A 49 -5.71 -1.17 -4.95
CA ARG A 49 -5.54 -2.59 -4.59
C ARG A 49 -6.74 -3.42 -5.03
N GLU A 50 -7.96 -2.96 -4.77
CA GLU A 50 -9.18 -3.66 -5.19
C GLU A 50 -9.25 -3.81 -6.71
N GLU A 51 -8.97 -2.74 -7.45
CA GLU A 51 -9.00 -2.74 -8.91
C GLU A 51 -7.92 -3.65 -9.51
N LEU A 52 -6.72 -3.66 -8.93
CA LEU A 52 -5.65 -4.58 -9.30
C LEU A 52 -6.07 -6.04 -9.10
N CYS A 53 -6.56 -6.36 -7.90
CA CYS A 53 -6.98 -7.70 -7.52
C CYS A 53 -8.11 -8.19 -8.44
N ARG A 54 -9.10 -7.34 -8.70
CA ARG A 54 -10.21 -7.63 -9.62
C ARG A 54 -9.73 -7.90 -11.04
N LYS A 55 -8.83 -7.07 -11.57
CA LYS A 55 -8.32 -7.22 -12.95
C LYS A 55 -7.47 -8.47 -13.15
N LEU A 56 -6.70 -8.85 -12.13
CA LEU A 56 -5.82 -10.03 -12.18
C LEU A 56 -6.46 -11.29 -11.60
N SER A 57 -7.72 -11.22 -11.16
CA SER A 57 -8.42 -12.31 -10.47
C SER A 57 -7.63 -12.84 -9.26
N ILE A 58 -6.93 -11.96 -8.54
CA ILE A 58 -6.20 -12.27 -7.32
C ILE A 58 -7.15 -12.04 -6.13
N PRO A 59 -7.22 -12.95 -5.14
CA PRO A 59 -7.93 -12.70 -3.90
C PRO A 59 -7.36 -11.48 -3.18
N THR A 60 -8.20 -10.51 -2.79
CA THR A 60 -7.77 -9.25 -2.18
C THR A 60 -6.98 -9.45 -0.87
N ASN A 61 -7.18 -10.57 -0.18
CA ASN A 61 -6.43 -10.93 1.03
C ASN A 61 -4.99 -11.43 0.76
N ARG A 62 -4.59 -11.61 -0.50
CA ARG A 62 -3.21 -11.94 -0.89
C ARG A 62 -2.35 -10.73 -1.24
N VAL A 63 -2.98 -9.55 -1.33
CA VAL A 63 -2.28 -8.30 -1.58
C VAL A 63 -2.49 -7.41 -0.38
N GLU A 64 -1.43 -7.20 0.39
CA GLU A 64 -1.47 -6.40 1.61
C GLU A 64 -1.21 -4.92 1.29
N PRO A 65 -1.98 -3.98 1.86
CA PRO A 65 -1.63 -2.57 1.82
C PRO A 65 -0.52 -2.28 2.84
N ASN A 66 0.57 -1.65 2.40
CA ASN A 66 1.68 -1.22 3.26
C ASN A 66 1.80 0.30 3.19
N MET A 67 1.58 0.93 4.34
CA MET A 67 1.59 2.37 4.49
C MET A 67 1.78 2.72 5.96
N GLY A 68 2.27 3.92 6.23
CA GLY A 68 2.57 4.37 7.58
C GLY A 68 4.05 4.27 7.92
N LEU A 69 4.56 5.41 8.37
CA LEU A 69 5.90 5.67 8.85
C LEU A 69 5.85 6.07 10.34
N SER A 70 6.99 6.45 10.89
CA SER A 70 7.14 6.84 12.30
C SER A 70 6.09 7.81 12.84
N VAL A 71 5.58 8.73 12.02
CA VAL A 71 4.74 9.86 12.45
C VAL A 71 3.23 9.62 12.33
N ASP A 72 2.83 8.68 11.47
CA ASP A 72 1.43 8.46 11.05
C ASP A 72 1.00 6.98 11.19
N PHE A 73 1.87 6.09 11.69
CA PHE A 73 1.58 4.66 11.78
C PHE A 73 0.26 4.33 12.49
N GLN A 74 -0.07 5.03 13.59
CA GLN A 74 -1.32 4.79 14.32
C GLN A 74 -2.55 5.02 13.43
N HIS A 75 -2.55 6.16 12.72
CA HIS A 75 -3.60 6.52 11.79
C HIS A 75 -3.69 5.52 10.64
N THR A 76 -2.55 5.09 10.10
CA THR A 76 -2.52 4.12 8.99
C THR A 76 -3.05 2.74 9.37
N ILE A 77 -2.87 2.31 10.62
CA ILE A 77 -3.45 1.08 11.14
C ILE A 77 -4.98 1.18 11.19
N GLU A 78 -5.52 2.32 11.64
CA GLU A 78 -6.97 2.56 11.68
C GLU A 78 -7.63 2.50 10.29
N VAL A 79 -6.90 2.92 9.25
CA VAL A 79 -7.37 2.84 7.85
C VAL A 79 -6.97 1.56 7.13
N GLY A 80 -6.42 0.57 7.84
CA GLY A 80 -6.25 -0.80 7.34
C GLY A 80 -4.89 -1.15 6.76
N SER A 81 -3.81 -0.46 7.18
CA SER A 81 -2.44 -0.90 6.86
C SER A 81 -2.15 -2.26 7.50
N ALA A 82 -1.55 -3.17 6.73
CA ALA A 82 -1.13 -4.50 7.21
C ALA A 82 0.27 -4.48 7.84
N ASP A 83 1.11 -3.52 7.43
CA ASP A 83 2.50 -3.39 7.88
C ASP A 83 2.89 -1.90 7.91
N VAL A 84 3.54 -1.49 9.00
CA VAL A 84 4.01 -0.11 9.24
C VAL A 84 5.52 -0.08 9.40
N ARG A 85 6.16 0.98 8.91
CA ARG A 85 7.63 1.10 8.86
C ARG A 85 8.10 2.18 9.83
N ILE A 86 8.45 1.79 11.05
CA ILE A 86 8.80 2.71 12.13
C ILE A 86 10.32 2.72 12.34
N GLY A 87 10.94 3.91 12.24
CA GLY A 87 12.38 4.09 12.44
C GLY A 87 12.67 5.02 13.62
N SER A 88 12.55 6.33 13.40
CA SER A 88 12.86 7.38 14.38
C SER A 88 12.11 7.23 15.71
N THR A 89 10.86 6.79 15.71
CA THR A 89 10.09 6.56 16.95
C THR A 89 10.69 5.44 17.82
N ILE A 90 11.37 4.46 17.22
CA ILE A 90 12.02 3.34 17.94
C ILE A 90 13.44 3.72 18.36
N SER A 91 14.23 4.25 17.43
CA SER A 91 15.70 4.38 17.58
C SER A 91 16.16 5.79 17.96
N GLY A 92 15.26 6.77 18.04
CA GLY A 92 15.62 8.18 18.07
C GLY A 92 16.07 8.71 16.70
N GLU A 93 16.43 9.99 16.65
CA GLU A 93 17.14 10.61 15.52
C GLU A 93 18.66 10.49 15.68
#